data_AF-L5N5S0-F1
#
_entry.id   AF-L5N5S0-F1
#
_cell.length_a   1.000
_cell.length_b   1.000
_cell.length_c   1.000
_cell.angle_alpha   90.00
_cell.angle_beta   90.00
_cell.angle_gamma   90.00
#
_symmetry.space_group_name_H-M   'P 1'
#
loop_
_entity.id
_entity.type
_entity.pdbx_description
1 polymer ?
#
loop_
_entity_poly.entity_id
_entity_poly.type
_entity_poly.pdbx_seq_one_letter_code
_entity_poly.pdbx_strand_id
1 'polypeptide(L)'
;MKHVFWSSATIVAIAAANWLIAAFLGGAVMDYAFLTGLAAATTVGFFNSSGGFASDAIRLSAQAQTGIKVEKDKQTFRPTVVFYTAVVYTIVALIATIIYYKDYFL
;
A
#
# COMPACT_ATOMS: atom_id res chain seq x y z
N MET A 1 2.32 5.00 22.38
CA MET A 1 3.69 4.74 21.86
C MET A 1 3.70 3.76 20.69
N LYS A 2 3.16 2.53 20.81
CA LYS A 2 3.10 1.52 19.72
C LYS A 2 2.62 2.07 18.37
N HIS A 3 1.49 2.78 18.34
CA HIS A 3 0.91 3.27 17.07
C HIS A 3 1.75 4.38 16.41
N VAL A 4 2.39 5.24 17.20
CA VAL A 4 3.29 6.28 16.70
C VAL A 4 4.51 5.64 16.07
N PHE A 5 5.12 4.64 16.73
CA PHE A 5 6.25 3.90 16.20
C PHE A 5 5.93 3.25 14.83
N TRP A 6 4.82 2.53 14.73
CA TRP A 6 4.41 1.90 13.48
C TRP A 6 4.12 2.92 12.37
N SER A 7 3.51 4.07 12.71
CA SER A 7 3.27 5.14 11.75
C SER A 7 4.59 5.72 11.22
N SER A 8 5.52 6.08 12.11
CA SER A 8 6.83 6.61 11.73
C SER A 8 7.62 5.62 10.88
N ALA A 9 7.67 4.34 11.25
CA ALA A 9 8.31 3.30 10.46
C ALA A 9 7.70 3.17 9.06
N THR A 10 6.37 3.28 8.95
CA THR A 10 5.66 3.24 7.66
C THR A 10 6.05 4.42 6.77
N ILE A 11 6.09 5.64 7.31
CA ILE A 11 6.48 6.84 6.54
C ILE A 11 7.92 6.68 6.03
N VAL A 12 8.84 6.22 6.88
CA VAL A 12 10.24 5.99 6.50
C VAL A 12 10.34 4.92 5.41
N ALA A 13 9.59 3.83 5.52
CA ALA A 13 9.57 2.77 4.52
C ALA A 13 9.06 3.26 3.16
N ILE A 14 7.95 4.02 3.13
CA ILE A 14 7.40 4.56 1.88
C ILE A 14 8.35 5.59 1.27
N ALA A 15 8.94 6.48 2.10
CA ALA A 15 9.90 7.47 1.63
C ALA A 15 11.17 6.83 1.06
N ALA A 16 11.70 5.80 1.72
CA ALA A 16 12.85 5.05 1.25
C ALA A 16 12.55 4.32 -0.08
N ALA A 17 11.38 3.67 -0.18
CA ALA A 17 10.94 3.05 -1.42
C ALA A 17 10.82 4.07 -2.56
N ASN A 18 10.25 5.25 -2.28
CA ASN A 18 10.10 6.31 -3.28
C ASN A 18 11.45 6.84 -3.75
N TRP A 19 12.38 7.05 -2.82
CA TRP A 19 13.74 7.47 -3.15
C TRP A 19 14.47 6.43 -4.01
N LEU A 20 14.33 5.14 -3.68
CA LEU A 20 14.90 4.05 -4.49
C LEU A 20 14.31 4.04 -5.90
N ILE A 21 12.98 4.14 -6.03
CA ILE A 21 12.30 4.18 -7.34
C ILE A 21 12.81 5.36 -8.17
N ALA A 22 12.90 6.54 -7.57
CA ALA A 22 13.43 7.72 -8.24
C ALA A 22 14.90 7.55 -8.68
N ALA A 23 15.74 6.96 -7.82
CA ALA A 23 17.14 6.70 -8.11
C ALA A 23 17.33 5.69 -9.27
N PHE A 24 16.50 4.66 -9.35
CA PHE A 24 16.58 3.67 -10.44
C PHE A 24 16.00 4.18 -11.77
N LEU A 25 14.96 5.03 -11.73
CA LEU A 25 14.28 5.53 -12.93
C LEU A 25 14.86 6.86 -13.44
N GLY A 26 15.72 7.51 -12.68
CA GLY A 26 16.40 8.76 -13.09
C GLY A 26 15.51 10.00 -13.09
N GLY A 27 14.46 10.02 -12.26
CA GLY A 27 13.53 11.16 -12.15
C GLY A 27 13.57 11.85 -10.78
N ALA A 28 12.78 12.90 -10.61
CA ALA A 28 12.68 13.56 -9.32
C ALA A 28 11.86 12.71 -8.33
N VAL A 29 12.21 12.77 -7.04
CA VAL A 29 11.49 12.05 -5.98
C VAL A 29 9.99 12.43 -5.97
N MET A 30 9.66 13.66 -6.36
CA MET A 30 8.28 14.15 -6.44
C MET A 30 7.45 13.48 -7.53
N ASP A 31 8.09 13.02 -8.61
CA ASP A 31 7.41 12.43 -9.78
C ASP A 31 6.75 11.10 -9.43
N TYR A 32 7.40 10.37 -8.54
CA TYR A 32 6.98 9.05 -8.11
C TYR A 32 6.27 9.05 -6.76
N ALA A 33 6.30 10.15 -6.00
CA ALA A 33 5.80 10.20 -4.63
C ALA A 33 4.34 9.75 -4.50
N PHE A 34 3.46 10.27 -5.36
CA PHE A 34 2.05 9.88 -5.39
C PHE A 34 1.86 8.40 -5.75
N LEU A 35 2.52 7.95 -6.82
CA LEU A 35 2.40 6.57 -7.30
C LEU A 35 2.94 5.56 -6.28
N THR A 36 4.07 5.87 -5.65
CA THR A 36 4.66 5.04 -4.59
C THR A 36 3.75 5.00 -3.36
N GLY A 37 3.18 6.13 -2.96
CA GLY A 37 2.18 6.18 -1.89
C GLY A 37 0.97 5.30 -2.18
N LEU A 38 0.40 5.44 -3.38
CA LEU A 38 -0.75 4.66 -3.83
C LEU A 38 -0.43 3.15 -3.87
N ALA A 39 0.73 2.78 -4.41
CA ALA A 39 1.19 1.39 -4.44
C ALA A 39 1.34 0.83 -3.01
N ALA A 40 1.91 1.60 -2.08
CA ALA A 40 2.03 1.19 -0.68
C ALA A 40 0.65 1.04 -0.01
N ALA A 41 -0.26 1.99 -0.20
CA ALA A 41 -1.61 1.94 0.38
C ALA A 41 -2.40 0.73 -0.16
N THR A 42 -2.35 0.47 -1.46
CA THR A 42 -2.99 -0.70 -2.09
C THR A 42 -2.38 -2.01 -1.58
N THR A 43 -1.05 -2.09 -1.49
CA THR A 43 -0.34 -3.29 -0.98
C THR A 43 -0.72 -3.58 0.47
N VAL A 44 -0.68 -2.58 1.34
CA VAL A 44 -1.08 -2.72 2.75
C VAL A 44 -2.56 -3.06 2.86
N GLY A 45 -3.41 -2.47 2.01
CA GLY A 45 -4.83 -2.77 1.96
C GLY A 45 -5.10 -4.23 1.58
N PHE A 46 -4.37 -4.76 0.60
CA PHE A 46 -4.46 -6.15 0.17
C PHE A 46 -4.11 -7.11 1.32
N PHE A 47 -3.00 -6.88 2.03
CA PHE A 47 -2.60 -7.72 3.17
C PHE A 47 -3.52 -7.59 4.40
N ASN A 48 -4.22 -6.47 4.55
CA ASN A 48 -5.21 -6.29 5.62
C ASN A 48 -6.61 -6.81 5.26
N SER A 49 -6.78 -7.43 4.09
CA SER A 49 -8.02 -8.07 3.66
C SER A 49 -7.92 -9.59 3.79
N SER A 50 -8.98 -10.23 4.29
CA SER A 50 -9.15 -11.68 4.34
C SER A 50 -10.25 -12.12 3.38
N GLY A 51 -10.19 -13.36 2.89
CA GLY A 51 -11.27 -13.95 2.08
C GLY A 51 -11.41 -13.34 0.67
N GLY A 52 -10.37 -12.66 0.18
CA GLY A 52 -10.30 -12.14 -1.20
C GLY A 52 -9.81 -13.19 -2.20
N PHE A 53 -9.54 -12.76 -3.44
CA PHE A 53 -9.16 -13.64 -4.56
C PHE A 53 -7.98 -14.57 -4.25
N ALA A 54 -6.89 -14.04 -3.67
CA ALA A 54 -5.72 -14.86 -3.36
C ALA A 54 -6.01 -15.92 -2.28
N SER A 55 -6.78 -15.57 -1.24
CA SER A 55 -7.24 -16.52 -0.22
C SER A 55 -8.12 -17.61 -0.82
N ASP A 56 -9.03 -17.24 -1.72
CA ASP A 56 -9.89 -18.18 -2.44
C ASP A 56 -9.07 -19.13 -3.35
N ALA A 57 -8.08 -18.61 -4.08
CA ALA A 57 -7.22 -19.41 -4.95
C ALA A 57 -6.41 -20.44 -4.16
N ILE A 58 -5.79 -20.02 -3.04
CA ILE A 58 -5.07 -20.94 -2.14
C ILE A 58 -6.04 -21.98 -1.57
N ARG A 59 -7.22 -21.57 -1.11
CA ARG A 59 -8.23 -22.50 -0.59
C ARG A 59 -8.62 -23.56 -1.62
N LEU A 60 -8.95 -23.14 -2.85
CA LEU A 60 -9.32 -24.06 -3.93
C LEU A 60 -8.19 -25.03 -4.25
N SER A 61 -6.94 -24.55 -4.28
CA SER A 61 -5.78 -25.42 -4.51
C SER A 61 -5.58 -26.44 -3.37
N ALA A 62 -5.74 -26.03 -2.12
CA ALA A 62 -5.63 -26.91 -0.95
C ALA A 62 -6.78 -27.94 -0.90
N GLN A 63 -8.00 -27.51 -1.21
CA GLN A 63 -9.17 -28.39 -1.30
C GLN A 63 -9.00 -29.41 -2.45
N ALA A 64 -8.44 -29.00 -3.59
CA ALA A 64 -8.16 -29.91 -4.71
C ALA A 64 -7.09 -30.95 -4.35
N GLN A 65 -6.06 -30.58 -3.58
CA GLN A 65 -4.98 -31.48 -3.17
C GLN A 65 -5.41 -32.46 -2.07
N THR A 66 -6.23 -32.01 -1.11
CA THR A 66 -6.59 -32.81 0.06
C THR A 66 -7.94 -33.51 -0.05
N GLY A 67 -8.81 -33.06 -0.96
CA GLY A 67 -10.21 -33.48 -1.03
C GLY A 67 -11.09 -32.98 0.11
N ILE A 68 -10.52 -32.25 1.09
CA ILE A 68 -11.24 -31.75 2.26
C ILE A 68 -11.87 -30.41 1.93
N LYS A 69 -13.19 -30.30 2.12
CA LYS A 69 -13.91 -29.03 1.96
C LYS A 69 -13.47 -28.04 3.03
N VAL A 70 -12.70 -27.04 2.62
CA VAL A 70 -12.33 -25.90 3.46
C VAL A 70 -13.44 -24.85 3.35
N GLU A 71 -13.94 -24.36 4.48
CA GLU A 71 -14.95 -23.30 4.49
C GLU A 71 -14.39 -21.99 3.95
N LYS A 72 -15.28 -21.19 3.35
CA LYS A 72 -14.91 -19.87 2.85
C LYS A 72 -14.90 -18.88 3.99
N ASP A 73 -13.72 -18.30 4.25
CA ASP A 73 -13.62 -17.13 5.12
C ASP A 73 -14.48 -16.00 4.57
N LYS A 74 -15.25 -15.36 5.47
CA LYS A 74 -15.97 -14.13 5.14
C LYS A 74 -14.96 -13.07 4.72
N GLN A 75 -15.29 -12.33 3.67
CA GLN A 75 -14.45 -11.22 3.25
C GLN A 75 -14.49 -10.16 4.34
N THR A 76 -13.36 -9.91 5.00
CA THR A 76 -13.25 -8.86 6.01
C THR A 76 -12.06 -7.97 5.71
N PHE A 77 -12.24 -6.67 5.89
CA PHE A 77 -11.16 -5.70 5.78
C PHE A 77 -10.88 -5.11 7.15
N ARG A 78 -9.65 -5.23 7.62
CA ARG A 78 -9.24 -4.78 8.96
C ARG A 78 -8.18 -3.69 8.82
N PRO A 79 -8.58 -2.43 8.60
CA PRO A 79 -7.63 -1.35 8.39
C PRO A 79 -6.76 -1.16 9.64
N THR A 80 -5.45 -1.10 9.43
CA THR A 80 -4.46 -0.88 10.48
C THR A 80 -3.96 0.56 10.48
N VAL A 81 -3.25 0.97 11.53
CA VAL A 81 -2.60 2.29 11.57
C VAL A 81 -1.67 2.48 10.37
N VAL A 82 -0.96 1.43 9.97
CA VAL A 82 -0.08 1.42 8.77
C VAL A 82 -0.86 1.77 7.50
N PHE A 83 -2.07 1.21 7.34
CA PHE A 83 -2.93 1.52 6.20
C PHE A 83 -3.33 3.00 6.17
N TYR A 84 -3.80 3.52 7.31
CA TYR A 84 -4.16 4.94 7.39
C TYR A 84 -2.97 5.86 7.15
N THR A 85 -1.79 5.53 7.67
CA THR A 85 -0.57 6.29 7.42
C THR A 85 -0.20 6.30 5.92
N ALA A 86 -0.31 5.16 5.23
CA ALA A 86 -0.05 5.09 3.79
C ALA A 86 -1.06 5.92 2.97
N VAL A 87 -2.34 5.90 3.35
CA VAL A 87 -3.38 6.74 2.71
C VAL A 87 -3.10 8.23 2.93
N VAL A 88 -2.78 8.63 4.16
CA VAL A 88 -2.44 10.03 4.48
C VAL A 88 -1.20 10.47 3.71
N TYR A 89 -0.14 9.65 3.66
CA TYR A 89 1.05 9.91 2.86
C TYR A 89 0.68 10.14 1.39
N THR A 90 -0.19 9.29 0.82
CA THR A 90 -0.62 9.40 -0.59
C THR A 90 -1.35 10.71 -0.87
N ILE A 91 -2.24 11.14 0.03
CA ILE A 91 -2.97 12.41 -0.10
C ILE A 91 -1.99 13.58 -0.02
N VAL A 92 -1.08 13.57 0.95
CA VAL A 92 -0.06 14.62 1.10
C VAL A 92 0.86 14.66 -0.12
N ALA A 93 1.27 13.50 -0.65
CA ALA A 93 2.08 13.40 -1.85
C ALA A 93 1.34 13.97 -3.07
N LEU A 94 0.05 13.68 -3.24
CA LEU A 94 -0.75 14.25 -4.33
C LEU A 94 -0.77 15.78 -4.27
N ILE A 95 -1.05 16.34 -3.09
CA ILE A 95 -1.07 17.80 -2.88
C ILE A 95 0.32 18.39 -3.15
N ALA A 96 1.38 17.75 -2.65
CA ALA A 96 2.75 18.20 -2.85
C ALA A 96 3.15 18.16 -4.32
N THR A 97 2.77 17.13 -5.07
CA THR A 97 3.02 17.03 -6.51
C THR A 97 2.30 18.14 -7.28
N ILE A 98 1.04 18.44 -6.95
CA ILE A 98 0.29 19.55 -7.57
C ILE A 98 0.98 20.89 -7.30
N ILE A 99 1.41 21.14 -6.06
CA ILE A 99 2.11 22.39 -5.70
C ILE A 99 3.47 22.48 -6.40
N TYR A 100 4.21 21.37 -6.46
CA TYR A 100 5.54 21.32 -7.10
C TYR A 100 5.45 21.61 -8.60
N TYR A 101 4.41 21.11 -9.26
CA TYR A 101 4.19 21.31 -10.69
C TYR A 101 3.27 22.49 -11.03
N LYS A 102 2.86 23.30 -10.05
CA LYS A 102 1.89 24.39 -10.27
C LYS A 102 2.35 25.38 -11.35
N ASP A 103 3.65 25.67 -11.42
CA ASP A 103 4.22 26.65 -12.34
C ASP A 103 4.25 26.12 -13.78
N TYR A 104 3.99 24.83 -13.98
CA TYR A 104 3.83 24.21 -15.31
C TYR A 104 2.39 24.30 -15.82
N PHE A 105 1.42 24.60 -14.94
CA PHE A 105 0.00 24.72 -15.27
C PHE A 105 -0.47 26.18 -15.41
N LEU A 106 0.34 27.15 -14.99
CA LEU A 106 0.09 28.60 -15.08
C LEU A 106 0.92 29.20 -16.23
#